data_AF-A0A841AYN5-F1
#
_entry.id   AF-A0A841AYN5-F1
#
_cell.length_a   1.000
_cell.length_b   1.000
_cell.length_c   1.000
_cell.angle_alpha   90.00
_cell.angle_beta   90.00
_cell.angle_gamma   90.00
#
_symmetry.space_group_name_H-M   'P 1'
#
loop_
_entity.id
_entity.type
_entity.pdbx_description
1 polymer ?
#
loop_
_entity_poly.entity_id
_entity_poly.type
_entity_poly.pdbx_seq_one_letter_code
_entity_poly.pdbx_strand_id
1 'polypeptide(L)'
;MGADADAIAEYRQEGDVVWAEFAGGEVRRGSITGTRRENGALHLGYTLVLATGEVICGHTVNTPEVAEDGHLRLREVWERYGPHAATGVSYLDEVS
;
A
#
# COMPACT_ATOMS: atom_id res chain seq x y z
N MET A 1 4.10 -4.45 -26.03
CA MET A 1 3.35 -3.19 -25.97
C MET A 1 2.17 -3.42 -25.05
N GLY A 2 2.09 -2.64 -23.99
CA GLY A 2 1.26 -2.89 -22.80
C GLY A 2 2.19 -2.79 -21.60
N ALA A 3 2.52 -1.56 -21.21
CA ALA A 3 3.02 -1.34 -19.86
C ALA A 3 1.92 -1.86 -18.93
N ASP A 4 2.26 -2.76 -18.01
CA ASP A 4 1.41 -3.00 -16.84
C ASP A 4 1.08 -1.62 -16.28
N ALA A 5 -0.20 -1.27 -16.26
CA ALA A 5 -0.59 0.05 -15.79
C ALA A 5 -0.33 0.08 -14.29
N ASP A 6 0.76 0.72 -13.88
CA ASP A 6 1.10 0.91 -12.47
C ASP A 6 -0.13 1.43 -11.72
N ALA A 7 -0.44 0.83 -10.58
CA ALA A 7 -1.56 1.28 -9.76
C ALA A 7 -1.19 2.63 -9.13
N ILE A 8 -1.91 3.69 -9.51
CA ILE A 8 -1.71 5.03 -8.96
C ILE A 8 -2.60 5.19 -7.73
N ALA A 9 -2.02 5.62 -6.62
CA ALA A 9 -2.72 5.91 -5.38
C ALA A 9 -2.56 7.39 -5.01
N GLU A 10 -3.67 8.04 -4.69
CA GLU A 10 -3.65 9.40 -4.14
C GLU A 10 -3.57 9.34 -2.61
N TYR A 11 -2.39 9.61 -2.06
CA TYR A 11 -2.17 9.70 -0.62
C TYR A 11 -2.85 10.93 -0.02
N ARG A 12 -3.58 10.72 1.08
CA ARG A 12 -4.22 11.78 1.87
C ARG A 12 -3.94 11.56 3.34
N GLN A 13 -3.78 12.66 4.07
CA GLN A 13 -3.48 12.64 5.50
C GLN A 13 -4.14 13.82 6.22
N GLU A 14 -4.70 13.54 7.40
CA GLU A 14 -5.19 14.52 8.36
C GLU A 14 -4.71 14.13 9.76
N GLY A 15 -3.82 14.93 10.34
CA GLY A 15 -3.18 14.58 11.60
C GLY A 15 -2.36 13.29 11.48
N ASP A 16 -2.66 12.31 12.33
CA ASP A 16 -2.09 10.97 12.29
C ASP A 16 -2.88 10.00 11.42
N VAL A 17 -4.07 10.36 10.91
CA VAL A 17 -4.89 9.50 10.06
C VAL A 17 -4.47 9.63 8.59
N VAL A 18 -4.31 8.50 7.90
CA VAL A 18 -3.86 8.43 6.51
C VAL A 18 -4.76 7.50 5.69
N TRP A 19 -5.00 7.82 4.42
CA TRP A 19 -5.79 6.98 3.52
C TRP A 19 -5.47 7.24 2.05
N ALA A 20 -5.81 6.28 1.20
CA ALA A 20 -5.76 6.41 -0.25
C ALA A 20 -6.78 5.46 -0.89
N GLU A 21 -7.22 5.82 -2.09
CA GLU A 21 -7.92 4.93 -3.00
C GLU A 21 -7.06 4.76 -4.26
N PHE A 22 -7.08 3.58 -4.86
CA PHE A 22 -6.32 3.29 -6.07
C PHE A 22 -7.01 2.29 -6.97
N ALA A 23 -6.71 2.37 -8.25
CA ALA A 23 -7.13 1.45 -9.29
C ALA A 23 -6.05 1.40 -10.38
N GLY A 24 -5.95 0.27 -11.09
CA GLY A 24 -4.88 0.03 -12.07
C GLY A 24 -4.34 -1.39 -11.97
N GLY A 25 -3.66 -1.84 -13.03
CA GLY A 25 -3.20 -3.22 -13.15
C GLY A 25 -4.33 -4.23 -12.94
N GLU A 26 -4.13 -5.16 -12.01
CA GLU A 26 -5.12 -6.18 -11.62
C GLU A 26 -6.16 -5.67 -10.59
N VAL A 27 -5.98 -4.47 -10.05
CA VAL A 27 -6.87 -3.90 -9.02
C VAL A 27 -7.98 -3.07 -9.68
N ARG A 28 -9.22 -3.54 -9.55
CA ARG A 28 -10.42 -2.82 -10.00
C ARG A 28 -10.75 -1.65 -9.07
N ARG A 29 -10.62 -1.86 -7.75
CA ARG A 29 -10.77 -0.82 -6.73
C ARG A 29 -10.06 -1.23 -5.45
N GLY A 30 -9.16 -0.40 -4.97
CA GLY A 30 -8.47 -0.57 -3.69
C GLY A 30 -8.69 0.62 -2.78
N SER A 31 -8.71 0.36 -1.48
CA SER A 31 -8.63 1.39 -0.45
C SER A 31 -7.68 0.96 0.65
N ILE A 32 -6.89 1.91 1.14
CA ILE A 32 -6.06 1.77 2.34
C ILE A 32 -6.46 2.86 3.33
N THR A 33 -6.41 2.54 4.62
CA THR A 33 -6.64 3.53 5.69
C THR A 33 -5.89 3.09 6.93
N GLY A 34 -5.38 4.04 7.70
CA GLY A 34 -4.76 3.74 8.97
C GLY A 34 -4.14 4.96 9.63
N THR A 35 -3.06 4.73 10.37
CA THR A 35 -2.42 5.77 11.19
C THR A 35 -0.91 5.84 10.97
N ARG A 36 -0.36 7.05 10.95
CA ARG A 36 1.06 7.34 11.03
C ARG A 36 1.50 7.38 12.50
N ARG A 37 2.54 6.64 12.84
CA ARG A 37 3.19 6.63 14.15
C ARG A 37 4.18 7.78 14.29
N GLU A 38 4.58 8.09 15.51
CA GLU A 38 5.56 9.14 15.82
C GLU A 38 6.91 8.92 15.11
N ASN A 39 7.33 7.66 14.96
CA ASN A 39 8.54 7.28 14.23
C ASN A 39 8.40 7.31 12.69
N GLY A 40 7.25 7.75 12.17
CA GLY A 40 6.95 7.83 10.75
C GLY A 40 6.40 6.55 10.12
N ALA A 41 6.36 5.42 10.84
CA ALA A 41 5.78 4.18 10.32
C ALA A 41 4.27 4.32 10.11
N LEU A 42 3.75 3.76 9.02
CA LEU A 42 2.31 3.71 8.74
C LEU A 42 1.77 2.34 9.12
N HIS A 43 0.71 2.30 9.92
CA HIS A 43 -0.05 1.09 10.21
C HIS A 43 -1.36 1.16 9.46
N LEU A 44 -1.55 0.32 8.46
CA LEU A 44 -2.64 0.41 7.50
C LEU A 44 -3.45 -0.88 7.45
N GLY A 45 -4.77 -0.75 7.30
CA GLY A 45 -5.63 -1.81 6.78
C GLY A 45 -5.93 -1.55 5.31
N TYR A 46 -6.15 -2.62 4.54
CA TYR A 46 -6.47 -2.52 3.12
C TYR A 46 -7.58 -3.47 2.69
N THR A 47 -8.30 -3.06 1.65
CA THR A 47 -9.26 -3.88 0.91
C THR A 47 -9.11 -3.64 -0.59
N LEU A 48 -9.08 -4.71 -1.36
CA LEU A 48 -8.92 -4.70 -2.82
C LEU A 48 -10.01 -5.55 -3.44
N VAL A 49 -10.63 -5.03 -4.50
CA VAL A 49 -11.41 -5.81 -5.45
C VAL A 49 -10.54 -5.97 -6.69
N LEU A 50 -10.20 -7.22 -7.02
CA LEU A 50 -9.42 -7.53 -8.22
C LEU A 50 -10.30 -7.54 -9.48
N ALA A 51 -9.68 -7.48 -10.65
CA ALA A 51 -10.34 -7.61 -11.95
C ALA A 51 -11.10 -8.95 -12.09
N THR A 52 -10.65 -9.99 -11.38
CA THR A 52 -11.30 -11.30 -11.28
C THR A 52 -12.61 -11.27 -10.47
N GLY A 53 -12.86 -10.20 -9.73
CA GLY A 53 -13.96 -10.08 -8.77
C GLY A 53 -13.63 -10.61 -7.37
N GLU A 54 -12.42 -11.16 -7.16
CA GLU A 54 -11.95 -11.56 -5.84
C GLU A 54 -11.80 -10.35 -4.92
N VAL A 55 -12.17 -10.53 -3.65
CA VAL A 55 -12.00 -9.53 -2.60
C VAL A 55 -10.87 -9.96 -1.69
N ILE A 56 -9.83 -9.14 -1.64
CA ILE A 56 -8.66 -9.31 -0.79
C ILE A 56 -8.70 -8.26 0.31
N CYS A 57 -8.34 -8.63 1.53
CA CYS A 57 -8.13 -7.67 2.61
C CYS A 57 -6.96 -8.09 3.49
N GLY A 58 -6.47 -7.15 4.29
CA GLY A 58 -5.32 -7.40 5.15
C GLY A 58 -4.88 -6.16 5.91
N HIS A 59 -3.68 -6.24 6.47
CA HIS A 59 -3.01 -5.11 7.09
C HIS A 59 -1.54 -5.06 6.68
N THR A 60 -0.94 -3.88 6.77
CA THR A 60 0.48 -3.67 6.50
C THR A 60 1.08 -2.66 7.46
N VAL A 61 2.37 -2.84 7.76
CA VAL A 61 3.21 -1.85 8.43
C VAL A 61 4.25 -1.37 7.42
N ASN A 62 4.18 -0.10 7.06
CA ASN A 62 5.09 0.53 6.10
C ASN A 62 6.09 1.41 6.84
N THR A 63 7.36 1.03 6.79
CA THR A 63 8.45 1.74 7.45
C THR A 63 9.22 2.54 6.41
N PRO A 64 9.34 3.88 6.56
CA PRO A 64 10.16 4.68 5.66
C PRO A 64 11.65 4.42 5.89
N GLU A 65 12.36 4.21 4.79
CA GLU A 65 13.80 4.03 4.67
C GLU A 65 14.31 5.11 3.71
N VAL A 66 15.16 6.00 4.21
CA VAL A 66 15.79 7.04 3.39
C VAL A 66 17.20 6.57 3.04
N ALA A 67 17.46 6.42 1.75
CA ALA A 67 18.79 6.07 1.25
C ALA A 67 19.76 7.26 1.38
N GLU A 68 21.07 6.99 1.28
CA GLU A 68 22.12 8.03 1.39
C GLU A 68 22.01 9.11 0.30
N ASP A 69 21.41 8.78 -0.84
CA ASP A 69 21.13 9.70 -1.94
C ASP A 69 19.86 10.54 -1.75
N GLY A 70 19.16 10.36 -0.63
CA GLY A 70 17.93 11.07 -0.28
C GLY A 70 16.66 10.45 -0.85
N HIS A 71 16.75 9.33 -1.58
CA HIS A 71 15.57 8.63 -2.10
C HIS A 71 14.78 7.98 -0.96
N LEU A 72 13.45 8.18 -0.97
CA LEU A 72 12.54 7.60 -0.01
C LEU A 72 11.98 6.26 -0.55
N ARG A 73 12.20 5.21 0.23
CA ARG A 73 11.62 3.89 0.02
C ARG A 73 10.77 3.50 1.24
N LEU A 74 9.61 2.89 1.01
CA LEU A 74 8.81 2.30 2.07
C LEU A 74 9.02 0.78 2.07
N ARG A 75 9.51 0.22 3.17
CA ARG A 75 9.50 -1.22 3.40
C ARG A 75 8.17 -1.63 4.02
N GLU A 76 7.43 -2.47 3.33
CA GLU A 76 6.09 -2.90 3.74
C GLU A 76 6.12 -4.33 4.26
N VAL A 77 5.63 -4.55 5.48
CA VAL A 77 5.39 -5.89 6.01
C VAL A 77 3.89 -6.09 6.08
N TRP A 78 3.37 -6.98 5.24
CA TRP A 78 1.94 -7.17 5.08
C TRP A 78 1.48 -8.58 5.41
N GLU A 79 0.22 -8.67 5.83
CA GLU A 79 -0.53 -9.91 5.97
C GLU A 79 -1.87 -9.75 5.26
N ARG A 80 -2.13 -10.64 4.31
CA ARG A 80 -3.42 -10.84 3.68
C ARG A 80 -4.23 -11.84 4.49
N TYR A 81 -5.50 -11.53 4.72
CA TYR A 81 -6.45 -12.38 5.41
C TYR A 81 -7.28 -13.25 4.44
N GLY A 82 -8.04 -14.19 5.01
CA GLY A 82 -9.04 -14.97 4.28
C GLY A 82 -8.50 -16.27 3.68
N PRO A 83 -9.22 -16.86 2.69
CA PRO A 83 -8.92 -18.19 2.13
C PRO A 83 -7.53 -18.30 1.47
N HIS A 84 -6.99 -17.17 1.01
CA HIS A 84 -5.67 -17.07 0.41
C HIS A 84 -4.70 -16.30 1.31
N ALA A 85 -4.83 -16.46 2.63
CA ALA A 85 -3.98 -15.78 3.60
C ALA A 85 -2.50 -15.98 3.29
N ALA A 86 -1.74 -14.90 3.39
CA ALA A 86 -0.33 -14.88 3.08
C ALA A 86 0.32 -13.71 3.81
N THR A 87 1.62 -13.82 4.06
CA THR A 87 2.44 -12.72 4.57
C THR A 87 3.58 -12.45 3.61
N GLY A 88 4.05 -11.22 3.56
CA GLY A 88 5.19 -10.89 2.72
C GLY A 88 5.85 -9.57 3.09
N VAL A 89 6.90 -9.28 2.32
CA VAL A 89 7.61 -8.01 2.39
C VAL A 89 7.68 -7.45 0.97
N SER A 90 7.23 -6.21 0.79
CA SER A 90 7.34 -5.45 -0.44
C SER A 90 8.07 -4.12 -0.19
N TYR A 91 8.47 -3.45 -1.27
CA TYR A 91 9.08 -2.13 -1.20
C TYR A 91 8.37 -1.21 -2.21
N LEU A 92 8.00 0.00 -1.76
CA LEU A 92 7.53 1.08 -2.63
C LEU A 92 8.61 2.14 -2.74
N ASP A 93 8.92 2.53 -3.96
CA ASP A 93 9.79 3.65 -4.25
C ASP A 93 8.97 4.91 -4.53
N GLU A 94 9.39 6.04 -3.98
CA GLU A 94 8.85 7.33 -4.40
C GLU A 94 9.20 7.60 -5.88
N VAL A 95 8.21 8.07 -6.65
CA VAL A 95 8.36 8.50 -8.05
C VAL A 95 8.12 10.02 -8.11
N SER A 96 9.11 10.76 -8.61
CA SER A 96 9.12 12.23 -8.71
C SER A 96 8.57 12.76 -10.03
#